data_AF-A0A183J036-F1
#
_entry.id   AF-A0A183J036-F1
#
_cell.length_a   1.000
_cell.length_b   1.000
_cell.length_c   1.000
_cell.angle_alpha   90.00
_cell.angle_beta   90.00
_cell.angle_gamma   90.00
#
_symmetry.space_group_name_H-M   'P 1'
#
loop_
_entity.id
_entity.type
_entity.pdbx_description
1 polymer ?
#
loop_
_entity_poly.entity_id
_entity_poly.type
_entity_poly.pdbx_seq_one_letter_code
_entity_poly.pdbx_strand_id
1 'polypeptide(L)'
;MFPFQVSSAYKYQSKFPQDELSNPNDKLTISILLITFDNPKGTLNNGDHCSNVLGQLRPCNIGMTIKFTPLPYQPGTGVVKRLEQLTTASNMVNFSPEKLYGEWHNPQAFAYNGTWQGFVLSMSAYDIYESLISTSLLPIYNVDVFIEGSELEKNITIMSERNNDAGPVRFSFSYKLLHAKSKHSFATLFTDSSVCQVLRSGLAPTD
;
A
#
# COMPACT_ATOMS: atom_id res chain seq x y z
N MET A 1 -3.26 -6.90 -26.77
CA MET A 1 -4.58 -6.84 -26.10
C MET A 1 -4.51 -7.86 -24.98
N PHE A 2 -4.31 -7.44 -23.72
CA PHE A 2 -4.18 -8.35 -22.58
C PHE A 2 -5.02 -7.82 -21.42
N PRO A 3 -6.07 -8.54 -20.99
CA PRO A 3 -6.69 -8.34 -19.70
C PRO A 3 -6.22 -9.45 -18.76
N PHE A 4 -5.37 -9.12 -17.80
CA PHE A 4 -5.21 -9.95 -16.60
C PHE A 4 -5.09 -9.01 -15.39
N GLN A 5 -6.24 -8.65 -14.82
CA GLN A 5 -6.32 -8.20 -13.44
C GLN A 5 -6.64 -9.42 -12.58
N VAL A 6 -5.65 -9.91 -11.84
CA VAL A 6 -5.90 -10.72 -10.65
C VAL A 6 -5.77 -9.77 -9.48
N SER A 7 -6.88 -9.14 -9.09
CA SER A 7 -6.97 -8.45 -7.80
C SER A 7 -7.31 -9.51 -6.76
N SER A 8 -6.38 -9.79 -5.86
CA SER A 8 -6.67 -10.53 -4.63
C SER A 8 -7.24 -9.54 -3.62
N ALA A 9 -8.55 -9.56 -3.44
CA ALA A 9 -9.21 -8.77 -2.40
C ALA A 9 -9.14 -9.54 -1.06
N TYR A 10 -8.47 -8.96 -0.07
CA TYR A 10 -8.38 -9.53 1.28
C TYR A 10 -9.43 -8.89 2.20
N LYS A 11 -10.27 -9.69 2.84
CA LYS A 11 -11.31 -9.22 3.77
C LYS A 11 -10.94 -9.65 5.20
N TYR A 12 -10.70 -8.69 6.09
CA TYR A 12 -10.42 -8.93 7.52
C TYR A 12 -11.59 -8.42 8.37
N GLN A 13 -12.11 -9.27 9.27
CA GLN A 13 -13.19 -8.92 10.19
C GLN A 13 -12.66 -8.89 11.64
N SER A 14 -12.81 -7.75 12.30
CA SER A 14 -12.53 -7.54 13.73
C SER A 14 -13.84 -7.20 14.45
N LYS A 15 -14.03 -7.70 15.69
CA LYS A 15 -15.20 -7.39 16.52
C LYS A 15 -14.87 -6.25 17.48
N PHE A 16 -15.37 -5.06 17.21
CA PHE A 16 -15.35 -3.90 18.11
C PHE A 16 -16.77 -3.31 18.21
N PRO A 17 -17.14 -2.63 19.32
CA PRO A 17 -18.47 -2.05 19.48
C PRO A 17 -18.70 -0.91 18.49
N GLN A 18 -19.76 -0.99 17.68
CA GLN A 18 -20.04 -0.07 16.56
C GLN A 18 -20.53 1.33 16.99
N ASP A 19 -20.76 1.56 18.28
CA ASP A 19 -21.58 2.69 18.71
C ASP A 19 -20.87 4.05 18.74
N GLU A 20 -19.52 4.10 18.78
CA GLU A 20 -18.77 5.37 18.86
C GLU A 20 -18.35 5.97 17.49
N LEU A 21 -18.44 5.23 16.38
CA LEU A 21 -18.04 5.72 15.04
C LEU A 21 -19.20 6.08 14.10
N SER A 22 -20.42 6.11 14.64
CA SER A 22 -21.65 6.20 13.85
C SER A 22 -22.15 7.63 13.59
N ASN A 23 -21.61 8.65 14.26
CA ASN A 23 -22.12 10.02 14.12
C ASN A 23 -21.74 10.66 12.76
N PRO A 24 -22.71 10.99 11.89
CA PRO A 24 -22.45 11.53 10.56
C PRO A 24 -21.79 12.92 10.55
N ASN A 25 -21.76 13.62 11.70
CA ASN A 25 -21.16 14.94 11.84
C ASN A 25 -19.73 14.93 12.39
N ASP A 26 -19.18 13.76 12.73
CA ASP A 26 -17.80 13.69 13.21
C ASP A 26 -16.83 13.84 12.04
N LYS A 27 -15.87 14.77 12.23
CA LYS A 27 -14.73 14.93 11.33
C LYS A 27 -13.64 13.97 11.76
N LEU A 28 -13.21 13.14 10.83
CA LEU A 28 -12.19 12.12 11.03
C LEU A 28 -10.98 12.43 10.18
N THR A 29 -9.81 12.05 10.67
CA THR A 29 -8.57 12.08 9.90
C THR A 29 -7.91 10.72 9.98
N ILE A 30 -7.62 10.13 8.83
CA ILE A 30 -6.81 8.92 8.71
C ILE A 30 -5.42 9.33 8.30
N SER A 31 -4.42 8.97 9.10
CA SER A 31 -3.02 9.13 8.75
C SER A 31 -2.45 7.78 8.37
N ILE A 32 -1.81 7.68 7.21
CA ILE A 32 -1.17 6.46 6.71
C ILE A 32 0.33 6.70 6.63
N LEU A 33 1.11 5.91 7.38
CA LEU A 33 2.57 5.90 7.34
C LEU A 33 3.03 4.71 6.51
N LEU A 34 3.72 4.96 5.41
CA LEU A 34 4.45 3.92 4.70
C LEU A 34 5.72 3.58 5.49
N ILE A 35 6.03 2.29 5.58
CA ILE A 35 7.17 1.80 6.36
C ILE A 35 8.21 1.18 5.43
N THR A 36 7.85 0.10 4.72
CA THR A 36 8.79 -0.60 3.84
C THR A 36 8.10 -1.21 2.62
N PHE A 37 8.82 -1.27 1.52
CA PHE A 37 8.52 -2.18 0.41
C PHE A 37 9.77 -2.99 0.06
N ASP A 38 9.60 -4.28 -0.21
CA ASP A 38 10.70 -5.19 -0.50
C ASP A 38 10.31 -6.19 -1.60
N ASN A 39 11.06 -6.16 -2.70
CA ASN A 39 11.01 -7.11 -3.81
C ASN A 39 12.32 -7.89 -3.87
N PRO A 40 12.60 -8.80 -2.92
CA PRO A 40 13.94 -9.32 -2.66
C PRO A 40 14.61 -9.99 -3.86
N LYS A 41 13.82 -10.60 -4.75
CA LYS A 41 14.33 -11.24 -5.98
C LYS A 41 14.62 -10.27 -7.13
N GLY A 42 14.17 -9.02 -7.05
CA GLY A 42 14.34 -8.04 -8.13
C GLY A 42 13.60 -8.44 -9.42
N THR A 43 12.41 -9.02 -9.25
CA THR A 43 11.60 -9.59 -10.33
C THR A 43 10.29 -8.85 -10.50
N LEU A 44 9.85 -8.77 -11.75
CA LEU A 44 8.57 -8.28 -12.20
C LEU A 44 7.46 -9.30 -11.88
N ASN A 45 6.21 -8.88 -12.02
CA ASN A 45 5.05 -9.71 -11.72
C ASN A 45 4.94 -10.96 -12.62
N ASN A 46 5.55 -10.94 -13.80
CA ASN A 46 5.58 -12.08 -14.72
C ASN A 46 6.73 -13.07 -14.43
N GLY A 47 7.62 -12.78 -13.48
CA GLY A 47 8.78 -13.62 -13.14
C GLY A 47 10.10 -13.14 -13.74
N ASP A 48 10.08 -12.26 -14.74
CA ASP A 48 11.29 -11.70 -15.33
C ASP A 48 12.03 -10.79 -14.34
N HIS A 49 13.32 -10.57 -14.53
CA HIS A 49 14.07 -9.59 -13.75
C HIS A 49 13.75 -8.15 -14.21
N CYS A 50 13.78 -7.18 -13.28
CA CYS A 50 13.45 -5.77 -13.55
C CYS A 50 14.25 -5.16 -14.70
N SER A 51 15.56 -5.40 -14.78
CA SER A 51 16.29 -5.15 -16.02
C SER A 51 17.45 -6.12 -16.23
N ASN A 52 17.68 -6.42 -17.51
CA ASN A 52 18.82 -7.18 -18.00
C ASN A 52 19.51 -6.34 -19.07
N VAL A 53 20.58 -5.65 -18.69
CA VAL A 53 21.43 -4.92 -19.63
C VAL A 53 22.71 -5.72 -19.82
N LEU A 54 22.94 -6.21 -21.04
CA LEU A 54 24.15 -6.99 -21.39
C LEU A 54 24.34 -8.26 -20.55
N GLY A 55 23.27 -8.95 -20.16
CA GLY A 55 23.35 -10.18 -19.37
C GLY A 55 23.53 -9.95 -17.86
N GLN A 56 23.61 -8.70 -17.41
CA GLN A 56 23.70 -8.37 -15.99
C GLN A 56 22.32 -8.11 -15.41
N LEU A 57 21.96 -8.91 -14.40
CA LEU A 57 20.80 -8.68 -13.57
C LEU A 57 21.01 -7.40 -12.76
N ARG A 58 20.10 -6.45 -12.93
CA ARG A 58 20.11 -5.21 -12.15
C ARG A 58 18.91 -5.16 -11.21
N PRO A 59 19.09 -4.56 -10.01
CA PRO A 59 17.97 -4.27 -9.14
C PRO A 59 16.99 -3.30 -9.80
N CYS A 60 15.77 -3.26 -9.28
CA CYS A 60 14.69 -2.43 -9.83
C CYS A 60 14.92 -0.93 -9.57
N ASN A 61 14.34 -0.09 -10.42
CA ASN A 61 14.06 1.32 -10.17
C ASN A 61 12.60 1.43 -9.75
N ILE A 62 12.33 1.32 -8.45
CA ILE A 62 10.96 1.16 -7.96
C ILE A 62 10.23 2.50 -8.08
N GLY A 63 9.06 2.49 -8.70
CA GLY A 63 8.07 3.54 -8.56
C GLY A 63 6.74 3.00 -8.04
N MET A 64 5.91 3.88 -7.50
CA MET A 64 4.63 3.49 -6.89
C MET A 64 3.48 4.44 -7.17
N THR A 65 2.28 3.86 -7.16
CA THR A 65 1.01 4.57 -7.08
C THR A 65 0.20 4.00 -5.93
N ILE A 66 -0.37 4.88 -5.11
CA ILE A 66 -1.25 4.51 -3.99
C ILE A 66 -2.61 5.15 -4.21
N LYS A 67 -3.68 4.39 -4.02
CA LYS A 67 -5.06 4.89 -4.04
C LYS A 67 -5.71 4.61 -2.70
N PHE A 68 -6.16 5.67 -2.04
CA PHE A 68 -6.99 5.60 -0.85
C PHE A 68 -8.45 5.74 -1.22
N THR A 69 -9.32 4.86 -0.74
CA THR A 69 -10.77 4.91 -0.96
C THR A 69 -11.51 4.71 0.37
N PRO A 70 -12.19 5.71 0.93
CA PRO A 70 -12.93 5.54 2.18
C PRO A 70 -14.17 4.66 1.99
N LEU A 71 -14.61 4.01 3.07
CA LEU A 71 -15.85 3.23 3.15
C LEU A 71 -16.86 3.90 4.10
N PRO A 72 -18.17 3.92 3.74
CA PRO A 72 -18.75 3.34 2.53
C PRO A 72 -18.32 4.10 1.27
N TYR A 73 -18.22 3.38 0.15
CA TYR A 73 -17.78 3.97 -1.11
C TYR A 73 -18.73 5.09 -1.53
N GLN A 74 -18.15 6.28 -1.71
CA GLN A 74 -18.84 7.40 -2.33
C GLN A 74 -18.19 7.63 -3.71
N PRO A 75 -18.98 7.67 -4.80
CA PRO A 75 -18.44 7.95 -6.13
C PRO A 75 -17.58 9.22 -6.14
N GLY A 76 -16.36 9.12 -6.68
CA GLY A 76 -15.41 10.25 -6.75
C GLY A 76 -14.57 10.50 -5.50
N THR A 77 -14.68 9.70 -4.43
CA THR A 77 -13.91 9.90 -3.18
C THR A 77 -12.55 9.19 -3.13
N GLY A 78 -12.19 8.44 -4.18
CA GLY A 78 -10.89 7.81 -4.28
C GLY A 78 -9.78 8.83 -4.55
N VAL A 79 -8.77 8.90 -3.68
CA VAL A 79 -7.60 9.77 -3.85
C VAL A 79 -6.44 8.93 -4.36
N VAL A 80 -5.92 9.26 -5.54
CA VAL A 80 -4.73 8.62 -6.11
C VAL A 80 -3.52 9.52 -5.88
N LYS A 81 -2.40 8.91 -5.47
CA LYS A 81 -1.11 9.55 -5.22
C LYS A 81 -0.03 8.81 -5.99
N ARG A 82 0.74 9.55 -6.78
CA ARG A 82 1.91 9.05 -7.52
C ARG A 82 3.16 9.39 -6.72
N LEU A 83 3.89 8.37 -6.33
CA LEU A 83 5.12 8.51 -5.55
C LEU A 83 6.35 8.68 -6.45
N GLU A 84 6.18 8.52 -7.76
CA GLU A 84 7.23 8.58 -8.77
C GLU A 84 8.36 7.58 -8.48
N GLN A 85 9.61 7.88 -8.86
CA GLN A 85 10.75 7.00 -8.61
C GLN A 85 11.20 7.10 -7.14
N LEU A 86 11.12 5.97 -6.44
CA LEU A 86 11.50 5.81 -5.04
C LEU A 86 12.95 5.35 -4.85
N THR A 87 13.48 4.59 -5.81
CA THR A 87 14.85 4.06 -5.77
C THR A 87 15.56 4.16 -7.10
N THR A 88 16.89 4.14 -7.05
CA THR A 88 17.76 3.91 -8.21
C THR A 88 18.57 2.66 -7.93
N ALA A 89 18.33 1.59 -8.72
CA ALA A 89 18.98 0.29 -8.57
C ALA A 89 18.89 -0.29 -7.14
N SER A 90 17.68 -0.35 -6.58
CA SER A 90 17.40 -1.05 -5.31
C SER A 90 16.08 -1.80 -5.37
N ASN A 91 16.07 -3.00 -4.80
CA ASN A 91 14.88 -3.85 -4.68
C ASN A 91 14.04 -3.55 -3.42
N MET A 92 14.48 -2.59 -2.60
CA MET A 92 13.86 -2.25 -1.33
C MET A 92 13.71 -0.73 -1.19
N VAL A 93 12.58 -0.31 -0.63
CA VAL A 93 12.29 1.07 -0.22
C VAL A 93 12.06 1.08 1.29
N ASN A 94 12.84 1.90 2.00
CA ASN A 94 12.59 2.24 3.40
C ASN A 94 12.04 3.66 3.46
N PHE A 95 10.79 3.81 3.89
CA PHE A 95 10.12 5.10 3.91
C PHE A 95 10.46 5.84 5.22
N SER A 96 11.02 7.04 5.08
CA SER A 96 11.31 7.92 6.21
C SER A 96 10.05 8.71 6.58
N PRO A 97 9.77 8.90 7.87
CA PRO A 97 8.82 9.91 8.33
C PRO A 97 9.24 11.32 7.86
N GLU A 98 8.26 12.20 7.73
CA GLU A 98 8.39 13.62 7.33
C GLU A 98 9.02 13.86 5.94
N LYS A 99 9.10 12.81 5.12
CA LYS A 99 9.63 12.89 3.76
C LYS A 99 8.52 12.95 2.72
N LEU A 100 8.73 13.77 1.69
CA LEU A 100 7.89 13.84 0.49
C LEU A 100 8.42 12.88 -0.58
N TYR A 101 7.53 12.06 -1.14
CA TYR A 101 7.76 11.12 -2.22
C TYR A 101 6.75 11.40 -3.34
N GLY A 102 7.16 12.16 -4.37
CA GLY A 102 6.24 12.67 -5.38
C GLY A 102 5.08 13.43 -4.73
N GLU A 103 3.85 12.92 -4.89
CA GLU A 103 2.62 13.52 -4.35
C GLU A 103 2.27 13.04 -2.92
N TRP A 104 3.09 12.19 -2.32
CA TRP A 104 2.86 11.58 -1.00
C TRP A 104 3.79 12.16 0.07
N HIS A 105 3.22 12.87 1.04
CA HIS A 105 3.95 13.20 2.27
C HIS A 105 3.83 12.03 3.24
N ASN A 106 4.92 11.53 3.81
CA ASN A 106 4.88 10.39 4.72
C ASN A 106 4.98 10.84 6.19
N PRO A 107 3.99 10.62 7.07
CA PRO A 107 2.69 10.01 6.82
C PRO A 107 1.73 10.95 6.07
N GLN A 108 0.79 10.36 5.32
CA GLN A 108 -0.22 11.09 4.55
C GLN A 108 -1.53 11.12 5.31
N ALA A 109 -2.06 12.31 5.55
CA ALA A 109 -3.36 12.49 6.17
C ALA A 109 -4.49 12.60 5.12
N PHE A 110 -5.63 11.99 5.42
CA PHE A 110 -6.88 12.05 4.66
C PHE A 110 -8.00 12.49 5.59
N ALA A 111 -8.61 13.63 5.30
CA ALA A 111 -9.79 14.09 6.01
C ALA A 111 -11.03 13.38 5.48
N TYR A 112 -11.89 12.91 6.37
CA TYR A 112 -13.15 12.26 6.05
C TYR A 112 -14.29 12.86 6.87
N ASN A 113 -15.42 13.09 6.19
CA ASN A 113 -16.65 13.56 6.80
C ASN A 113 -17.73 12.51 6.58
N GLY A 114 -18.31 12.01 7.66
CA GLY A 114 -19.41 11.04 7.62
C GLY A 114 -19.14 9.81 8.47
N THR A 115 -20.07 8.87 8.40
CA THR A 115 -19.99 7.59 9.13
C THR A 115 -18.85 6.74 8.59
N TRP A 116 -17.89 6.42 9.46
CA TRP A 116 -16.71 5.64 9.08
C TRP A 116 -16.98 4.15 9.14
N GLN A 117 -16.72 3.46 8.03
CA GLN A 117 -16.80 2.01 7.95
C GLN A 117 -15.45 1.36 7.62
N GLY A 118 -14.42 2.18 7.39
CA GLY A 118 -13.09 1.72 7.02
C GLY A 118 -12.56 2.35 5.73
N PHE A 119 -11.58 1.71 5.11
CA PHE A 119 -11.02 2.13 3.83
C PHE A 119 -10.43 0.98 3.03
N VAL A 120 -10.24 1.22 1.74
CA VAL A 120 -9.43 0.40 0.85
C VAL A 120 -8.16 1.17 0.49
N LEU A 121 -7.02 0.55 0.71
CA LEU A 121 -5.73 1.04 0.21
C LEU A 121 -5.29 0.15 -0.94
N SER A 122 -5.36 0.67 -2.16
CA SER A 122 -4.78 0.02 -3.33
C SER A 122 -3.37 0.53 -3.55
N MET A 123 -2.44 -0.37 -3.83
CA MET A 123 -1.07 -0.02 -4.16
C MET A 123 -0.63 -0.76 -5.40
N SER A 124 0.06 -0.04 -6.27
CA SER A 124 0.72 -0.55 -7.46
C SER A 124 2.20 -0.16 -7.42
N ALA A 125 3.09 -1.15 -7.39
CA ALA A 125 4.53 -0.95 -7.55
C ALA A 125 4.97 -1.41 -8.93
N TYR A 126 5.88 -0.66 -9.54
CA TYR A 126 6.40 -0.89 -10.88
C TYR A 126 7.90 -0.62 -10.93
N ASP A 127 8.57 -1.25 -11.88
CA ASP A 127 9.92 -0.90 -12.29
C ASP A 127 9.84 0.20 -13.36
N ILE A 128 10.67 1.23 -13.20
CA ILE A 128 10.85 2.30 -14.18
C ILE A 128 12.01 1.90 -15.07
N TYR A 129 11.68 1.35 -16.23
CA TYR A 129 12.64 0.97 -17.24
C TYR A 129 12.84 2.12 -18.24
N GLU A 130 14.04 2.69 -18.24
CA GLU A 130 14.43 3.73 -19.20
C GLU A 130 15.25 3.12 -20.33
N SER A 131 14.74 3.28 -21.55
CA SER A 131 15.49 3.01 -22.79
C SER A 131 15.91 4.32 -23.45
N LEU A 132 16.78 4.25 -24.47
CA LEU A 132 17.23 5.43 -25.22
C LEU A 132 16.09 6.25 -25.87
N ILE A 133 14.90 5.65 -26.05
CA ILE A 133 13.80 6.24 -26.81
C ILE A 133 12.48 6.29 -26.03
N SER A 134 12.38 5.64 -24.87
CA SER A 134 11.14 5.57 -24.10
C SER A 134 11.35 5.12 -22.66
N THR A 135 10.46 5.57 -21.79
CA THR A 135 10.29 5.05 -20.43
C THR A 135 9.09 4.10 -20.39
N SER A 136 9.28 2.92 -19.82
CA SER A 136 8.24 1.91 -19.63
C SER A 136 8.04 1.64 -18.13
N LEU A 137 6.78 1.46 -17.71
CA LEU A 137 6.43 1.09 -16.34
C LEU A 137 6.06 -0.39 -16.33
N LEU A 138 6.93 -1.22 -15.73
CA LEU A 138 6.76 -2.67 -15.72
C LEU A 138 6.19 -3.12 -14.36
N PRO A 139 5.05 -3.83 -14.31
CA PRO A 139 4.40 -4.12 -13.04
C PRO A 139 5.23 -5.09 -12.19
N ILE A 140 5.46 -4.72 -10.94
CA ILE A 140 6.07 -5.59 -9.92
C ILE A 140 4.98 -6.22 -9.05
N TYR A 141 4.04 -5.40 -8.59
CA TYR A 141 3.07 -5.78 -7.57
C TYR A 141 1.82 -4.90 -7.62
N ASN A 142 0.64 -5.49 -7.40
CA ASN A 142 -0.63 -4.78 -7.21
C ASN A 142 -1.41 -5.45 -6.07
N VAL A 143 -1.94 -4.66 -5.14
CA VAL A 143 -2.75 -5.18 -4.02
C VAL A 143 -3.82 -4.19 -3.60
N ASP A 144 -4.97 -4.74 -3.19
CA ASP A 144 -6.04 -4.01 -2.52
C ASP A 144 -6.16 -4.50 -1.06
N VAL A 145 -6.01 -3.57 -0.11
CA VAL A 145 -6.06 -3.86 1.33
C VAL A 145 -7.33 -3.27 1.90
N PHE A 146 -8.24 -4.10 2.41
CA PHE A 146 -9.50 -3.67 2.99
C PHE A 146 -9.38 -3.63 4.51
N ILE A 147 -9.59 -2.45 5.08
CA ILE A 147 -9.56 -2.22 6.52
C ILE A 147 -10.94 -1.81 6.97
N GLU A 148 -11.53 -2.57 7.89
CA GLU A 148 -12.82 -2.27 8.50
C GLU A 148 -12.64 -1.28 9.66
N GLY A 149 -13.57 -0.34 9.80
CA GLY A 149 -13.46 0.87 10.62
C GLY A 149 -13.55 0.69 12.14
N SER A 150 -13.12 -0.46 12.64
CA SER A 150 -13.28 -0.85 14.04
C SER A 150 -12.01 -0.62 14.89
N GLU A 151 -10.85 -0.51 14.24
CA GLU A 151 -9.54 -0.33 14.88
C GLU A 151 -9.06 1.12 14.70
N LEU A 152 -8.54 1.73 15.78
CA LEU A 152 -8.05 3.12 15.75
C LEU A 152 -6.62 3.24 15.23
N GLU A 153 -5.79 2.21 15.39
CA GLU A 153 -4.40 2.21 14.95
C GLU A 153 -3.92 0.79 14.70
N LYS A 154 -3.15 0.58 13.63
CA LYS A 154 -2.57 -0.73 13.34
C LYS A 154 -1.37 -0.65 12.41
N ASN A 155 -0.45 -1.59 12.62
CA ASN A 155 0.62 -1.92 11.70
C ASN A 155 0.21 -3.10 10.82
N ILE A 156 0.35 -2.93 9.51
CA ILE A 156 -0.01 -3.91 8.51
C ILE A 156 1.25 -4.27 7.71
N THR A 157 1.54 -5.56 7.65
CA THR A 157 2.51 -6.11 6.71
C THR A 157 1.79 -7.11 5.83
N ILE A 158 1.92 -6.93 4.53
CA ILE A 158 1.39 -7.83 3.51
C ILE A 158 2.57 -8.52 2.86
N MET A 159 2.46 -9.83 2.70
CA MET A 159 3.38 -10.63 1.94
C MET A 159 2.58 -11.29 0.82
N SER A 160 2.84 -10.88 -0.41
CA SER A 160 2.18 -11.47 -1.58
C SER A 160 3.04 -12.58 -2.14
N GLU A 161 2.53 -13.80 -2.14
CA GLU A 161 3.12 -14.88 -2.91
C GLU A 161 2.74 -14.66 -4.38
N ARG A 162 3.75 -14.52 -5.23
CA ARG A 162 3.58 -14.49 -6.69
C ARG A 162 3.90 -15.88 -7.24
N ASN A 163 3.83 -16.06 -8.56
CA ASN A 163 4.26 -17.32 -9.17
C ASN A 163 5.70 -17.70 -8.73
N ASN A 164 6.02 -19.00 -8.83
CA ASN A 164 7.25 -19.58 -8.27
C ASN A 164 8.54 -18.83 -8.70
N ASP A 165 8.52 -18.28 -9.91
CA ASP A 165 9.67 -17.60 -10.49
C ASP A 165 9.84 -16.18 -9.93
N ALA A 166 8.75 -15.42 -9.77
CA ALA A 166 8.82 -14.05 -9.25
C ALA A 166 9.15 -14.01 -7.74
N GLY A 167 8.73 -15.01 -6.95
CA GLY A 167 8.93 -14.98 -5.49
C GLY A 167 8.15 -13.87 -4.77
N PRO A 168 8.20 -13.83 -3.43
CA PRO A 168 7.31 -12.99 -2.65
C PRO A 168 7.71 -11.52 -2.67
N VAL A 169 6.73 -10.63 -2.56
CA VAL A 169 6.91 -9.19 -2.32
C VAL A 169 6.31 -8.84 -0.98
N ARG A 170 6.98 -7.95 -0.23
CA ARG A 170 6.51 -7.46 1.07
C ARG A 170 6.22 -5.97 1.01
N PHE A 171 5.12 -5.58 1.63
CA PHE A 171 4.79 -4.18 1.87
C PHE A 171 4.29 -3.98 3.29
N SER A 172 4.78 -2.94 3.94
CA SER A 172 4.39 -2.59 5.30
C SER A 172 3.98 -1.12 5.37
N PHE A 173 2.88 -0.88 6.06
CA PHE A 173 2.40 0.45 6.39
C PHE A 173 1.70 0.41 7.75
N SER A 174 1.48 1.58 8.34
CA SER A 174 0.61 1.74 9.49
C SER A 174 -0.46 2.76 9.19
N TYR A 175 -1.56 2.69 9.92
CA TYR A 175 -2.56 3.74 9.90
C TYR A 175 -3.00 4.11 11.30
N LYS A 176 -3.47 5.35 11.44
CA LYS A 176 -4.06 5.88 12.66
C LYS A 176 -5.28 6.72 12.32
N LEU A 177 -6.39 6.45 12.99
CA LEU A 177 -7.65 7.18 12.90
C LEU A 177 -7.73 8.17 14.08
N LEU A 178 -7.93 9.44 13.77
CA LEU A 178 -8.04 10.52 14.75
C LEU A 178 -9.38 11.22 14.60
N HIS A 179 -10.11 11.36 15.71
CA HIS A 179 -11.28 12.22 15.79
C HIS A 179 -10.85 13.67 15.98
N ALA A 180 -11.50 14.60 15.29
CA ALA A 180 -11.23 16.04 15.41
C ALA A 180 -11.44 16.62 16.83
N LYS A 181 -12.09 15.87 17.73
CA LYS A 181 -12.25 16.24 19.15
C LYS A 181 -11.00 15.92 19.99
N SER A 182 -10.05 15.14 19.47
CA SER A 182 -8.81 14.80 20.17
C SER A 182 -7.73 15.85 19.92
N LYS A 183 -7.25 16.53 20.98
CA LYS A 183 -6.26 17.62 20.91
C LYS A 183 -4.80 17.12 20.78
N HIS A 184 -4.55 15.99 20.13
CA HIS A 184 -3.19 15.42 20.05
C HIS A 184 -2.50 15.81 18.73
N SER A 185 -1.27 16.33 18.84
CA SER A 185 -0.41 16.73 17.72
C SER A 185 0.10 15.51 16.93
N PHE A 186 -0.02 15.58 15.61
CA PHE A 186 0.24 14.50 14.65
C PHE A 186 1.69 13.97 14.64
N ALA A 187 2.67 14.81 14.98
CA ALA A 187 4.11 14.46 14.87
C ALA A 187 4.60 13.45 15.93
N THR A 188 3.81 13.21 16.98
CA THR A 188 4.24 12.41 18.14
C THR A 188 3.61 11.00 18.17
N LEU A 189 2.89 10.60 17.11
CA LEU A 189 1.87 9.55 17.21
C LEU A 189 2.28 8.17 16.68
N PHE A 190 3.49 8.01 16.13
CA PHE A 190 4.02 6.74 15.62
C PHE A 190 5.30 6.34 16.39
N THR A 191 5.14 6.08 17.69
CA THR A 191 6.18 5.48 18.53
C THR A 191 5.54 4.29 19.24
N ASP A 192 5.98 3.07 18.93
CA ASP A 192 5.56 1.76 19.45
C ASP A 192 4.28 1.08 18.91
N SER A 193 4.47 0.00 18.15
CA SER A 193 4.24 -1.39 18.61
C SER A 193 4.10 -2.37 17.42
N SER A 194 4.89 -3.45 17.42
CA SER A 194 4.96 -4.46 16.36
C SER A 194 3.87 -5.53 16.48
N VAL A 195 3.15 -5.81 15.39
CA VAL A 195 2.44 -7.08 15.19
C VAL A 195 2.63 -7.52 13.73
N CYS A 196 3.37 -8.61 13.51
CA CYS A 196 3.44 -9.29 12.21
C CYS A 196 2.21 -10.18 12.03
N GLN A 197 1.50 -10.02 10.91
CA GLN A 197 0.58 -11.04 10.41
C GLN A 197 1.04 -11.50 9.03
N VAL A 198 1.23 -12.81 8.89
CA VAL A 198 1.54 -13.48 7.62
C VAL A 198 0.21 -13.92 7.01
N LEU A 199 -0.17 -13.32 5.88
CA LEU A 199 -1.36 -13.72 5.13
C LEU A 199 -0.91 -14.45 3.86
N ARG A 200 -1.20 -15.74 3.75
CA ARG A 200 -0.92 -16.56 2.56
C ARG A 200 -2.06 -16.39 1.55
N SER A 201 -1.72 -16.05 0.30
CA SER A 201 -2.63 -16.18 -0.84
C SER A 201 -2.66 -17.63 -1.29
N GLY A 202 -3.59 -18.42 -0.76
CA GLY A 202 -3.86 -19.77 -1.25
C GLY A 202 -4.59 -19.71 -2.59
N LEU A 203 -3.90 -20.03 -3.68
CA LEU A 203 -4.56 -20.63 -4.83
C LEU A 203 -5.00 -22.03 -4.39
N ALA A 204 -6.30 -22.28 -4.37
CA ALA A 204 -6.80 -23.65 -4.24
C ALA A 204 -6.27 -24.46 -5.43
N PRO A 205 -5.66 -25.64 -5.21
CA PRO A 205 -5.39 -26.55 -6.32
C PRO A 205 -6.74 -26.96 -6.90
N THR A 206 -6.96 -26.66 -8.18
CA THR A 206 -8.01 -27.32 -8.96
C THR A 206 -7.47 -28.69 -9.33
N ASP A 207 -8.06 -29.73 -8.72
CA ASP A 207 -7.95 -31.12 -9.19
C ASP A 207 -8.54 -31.28 -10.61
#